data_AF-A0A655D8A7-F1
#
_entry.id   AF-A0A655D8A7-F1
#
_cell.length_a   1.000
_cell.length_b   1.000
_cell.length_c   1.000
_cell.angle_alpha   90.00
_cell.angle_beta   90.00
_cell.angle_gamma   90.00
#
_symmetry.space_group_name_H-M   'P 1'
#
loop_
_entity.id
_entity.type
_entity.pdbx_description
1 polymer ?
#
loop_
_entity_poly.entity_id
_entity_poly.type
_entity_poly.pdbx_seq_one_letter_code
_entity_poly.pdbx_strand_id
1 'polypeptide(L)'
;MFFLWLSQPICYGLFLRYGDKAKGYRIFTLTGAFIMSMFLFLLVPMLIGDVAYFVLKKTINHEWRNEAKCGELEVKNKNEKYFGFNTDKYTVFYSDKNDKWGFYEITCKKGSDRRDTYSVEPLPEYNIPSWLR
;
A
#
# COMPACT_ATOMS: atom_id res chain seq x y z
N MET A 1 -18.34 -11.36 2.74
CA MET A 1 -19.59 -12.15 2.57
C MET A 1 -19.64 -13.36 3.51
N PHE A 2 -18.61 -14.23 3.53
CA PHE A 2 -18.54 -15.39 4.44
C PHE A 2 -18.66 -15.03 5.94
N PHE A 3 -18.03 -13.92 6.35
CA PHE A 3 -18.07 -13.41 7.74
C PHE A 3 -19.47 -13.00 8.22
N LEU A 4 -20.30 -12.47 7.31
CA LEU A 4 -21.71 -12.11 7.61
C LEU A 4 -22.59 -13.36 7.73
N TRP A 5 -22.21 -14.43 7.03
CA TRP A 5 -22.93 -15.70 7.06
C TRP A 5 -22.66 -16.48 8.36
N LEU A 6 -21.43 -16.42 8.86
CA LEU A 6 -21.05 -16.98 10.17
C LEU A 6 -21.54 -16.15 11.35
N SER A 7 -21.72 -14.83 11.20
CA SER A 7 -22.14 -13.98 12.32
C SER A 7 -23.60 -14.22 12.74
N GLN A 8 -24.48 -14.58 11.82
CA GLN A 8 -25.90 -14.84 12.13
C GLN A 8 -26.12 -15.99 13.15
N PRO A 9 -25.56 -17.20 12.98
CA PRO A 9 -25.74 -18.27 13.96
C PRO A 9 -25.05 -17.96 15.30
N ILE A 10 -23.93 -17.25 15.29
CA ILE A 10 -23.22 -16.82 16.51
C ILE A 10 -24.07 -15.81 17.29
N CYS A 11 -24.62 -14.80 16.63
CA CYS A 11 -25.50 -13.82 17.24
C CYS A 11 -26.78 -14.47 17.79
N TYR A 12 -27.35 -15.43 17.05
CA TYR A 12 -28.54 -16.17 17.49
C TYR A 12 -28.26 -17.05 18.70
N GLY A 13 -27.13 -17.76 18.73
CA GLY A 13 -26.70 -18.55 19.90
C GLY A 13 -26.44 -17.70 21.14
N LEU A 14 -25.86 -16.51 20.97
CA LEU A 14 -25.69 -15.55 22.06
C LEU A 14 -27.04 -14.98 22.54
N PHE A 15 -27.98 -14.71 21.63
CA PHE A 15 -29.32 -14.28 21.98
C PHE A 15 -30.08 -15.33 22.80
N LEU A 16 -30.05 -16.60 22.40
CA LEU A 16 -30.69 -17.67 23.17
C LEU A 16 -30.08 -17.85 24.56
N ARG A 17 -28.75 -17.71 24.68
CA ARG A 17 -28.04 -17.96 25.95
C ARG A 17 -28.12 -16.80 26.94
N TYR A 18 -28.19 -15.57 26.44
CA TYR A 18 -28.16 -14.35 27.26
C TYR A 18 -29.49 -13.57 27.24
N GLY A 19 -30.43 -13.92 26.37
CA GLY A 19 -31.72 -13.25 26.18
C GLY A 19 -32.56 -13.22 27.46
N ASP A 20 -32.65 -14.35 28.16
CA ASP A 20 -33.40 -14.44 29.42
C ASP A 20 -32.70 -13.75 30.61
N LYS A 21 -31.38 -13.50 30.50
CA LYS A 21 -30.56 -12.93 31.60
C LYS A 21 -30.27 -11.44 31.43
N ALA A 22 -30.57 -10.87 30.28
CA ALA A 22 -30.25 -9.50 29.95
C ALA A 22 -31.54 -8.66 29.90
N LYS A 23 -31.67 -7.69 30.82
CA LYS A 23 -32.68 -6.62 30.70
C LYS A 23 -32.56 -6.01 29.30
N GLY A 24 -33.67 -5.82 28.58
CA GLY A 24 -33.69 -5.54 27.14
C GLY A 24 -32.66 -4.51 26.64
N TYR A 25 -32.39 -3.44 27.40
CA TYR A 25 -31.36 -2.43 27.07
C TYR A 25 -29.94 -3.00 26.89
N ARG A 26 -29.60 -4.09 27.60
CA ARG A 26 -28.28 -4.72 27.59
C ARG A 26 -28.05 -5.56 26.33
N ILE A 27 -29.12 -6.11 25.76
CA ILE A 27 -29.10 -6.82 24.47
C ILE A 27 -28.93 -5.81 23.34
N PHE A 28 -29.67 -4.70 23.38
CA PHE A 28 -29.55 -3.63 22.39
C PHE A 28 -28.15 -3.00 22.38
N THR A 29 -27.55 -2.77 23.55
CA THR A 29 -26.18 -2.23 23.63
C THR A 29 -25.12 -3.20 23.11
N LEU A 30 -25.22 -4.50 23.43
CA LEU A 30 -24.30 -5.51 22.91
C LEU A 30 -24.42 -5.68 21.38
N THR A 31 -25.65 -5.70 20.87
CA THR A 31 -25.90 -5.81 19.42
C THR A 31 -25.41 -4.56 18.68
N GLY A 32 -25.65 -3.37 19.24
CA GLY A 32 -25.14 -2.11 18.70
C GLY A 32 -23.62 -2.06 18.68
N ALA A 33 -22.95 -2.48 19.77
CA ALA A 33 -21.50 -2.56 19.83
C ALA A 33 -20.93 -3.55 18.79
N PHE A 34 -21.59 -4.70 18.60
CA PHE A 34 -21.20 -5.69 17.59
C PHE A 34 -21.30 -5.12 16.17
N ILE A 35 -22.42 -4.48 15.83
CA ILE A 35 -22.61 -3.82 14.52
C ILE A 35 -21.55 -2.74 14.30
N MET A 36 -21.30 -1.88 15.29
CA MET A 36 -20.25 -0.85 15.21
C MET A 36 -18.86 -1.45 15.01
N SER A 37 -18.54 -2.57 15.69
CA SER A 37 -17.26 -3.26 15.50
C SER A 37 -17.11 -3.79 14.06
N MET A 38 -18.17 -4.34 13.45
CA MET A 38 -18.14 -4.80 12.07
C MET A 38 -17.87 -3.66 11.09
N PHE A 39 -18.49 -2.49 11.29
CA PHE A 39 -18.20 -1.30 10.47
C PHE A 39 -16.76 -0.83 10.62
N LEU A 40 -16.21 -0.83 11.84
CA LEU A 40 -14.80 -0.51 12.06
C LEU A 40 -13.87 -1.51 11.35
N PHE A 41 -14.18 -2.80 11.38
CA PHE A 41 -13.42 -3.84 10.66
C PHE A 41 -13.48 -3.68 9.14
N LEU A 42 -14.57 -3.15 8.58
CA LEU A 42 -14.67 -2.85 7.13
C LEU A 42 -13.84 -1.63 6.71
N LEU A 43 -13.56 -0.71 7.63
CA LEU A 43 -12.71 0.46 7.37
C LEU A 43 -11.22 0.11 7.41
N VAL A 44 -10.82 -0.92 8.17
CA VAL A 44 -9.42 -1.35 8.30
C VAL A 44 -8.77 -1.67 6.94
N PRO A 45 -9.37 -2.46 6.03
CA PRO A 45 -8.80 -2.72 4.71
C PRO A 45 -8.56 -1.46 3.85
N MET A 46 -9.43 -0.45 3.96
CA MET A 46 -9.22 0.81 3.23
C MET A 46 -7.96 1.52 3.73
N LEU A 47 -7.71 1.48 5.04
CA LEU A 47 -6.54 2.09 5.66
C LEU A 47 -5.25 1.31 5.40
N ILE A 48 -5.31 -0.01 5.16
CA ILE A 48 -4.11 -0.84 4.95
C ILE A 48 -3.33 -0.41 3.69
N GLY A 49 -4.03 -0.16 2.58
CA GLY A 49 -3.37 0.30 1.35
C GLY A 49 -2.64 1.64 1.54
N ASP A 50 -3.25 2.51 2.33
CA ASP A 50 -2.72 3.85 2.57
C ASP A 50 -1.54 3.84 3.53
N VAL A 51 -1.61 3.02 4.58
CA VAL A 51 -0.50 2.76 5.49
C VAL A 51 0.66 2.11 4.74
N ALA A 52 0.40 1.19 3.81
CA ALA A 52 1.43 0.55 3.00
C ALA A 52 2.18 1.59 2.14
N TYR A 53 1.48 2.49 1.45
CA TYR A 53 2.12 3.58 0.72
C TYR A 53 2.95 4.48 1.63
N PHE A 54 2.41 4.87 2.79
CA PHE A 54 3.11 5.73 3.75
C PHE A 54 4.41 5.08 4.25
N VAL A 55 4.34 3.82 4.68
CA VAL A 55 5.49 3.06 5.18
C VAL A 55 6.52 2.87 4.06
N LEU A 56 6.10 2.40 2.88
CA LEU A 56 6.98 2.21 1.73
C LEU A 56 7.68 3.51 1.34
N LYS A 57 6.94 4.62 1.19
CA LYS A 57 7.52 5.93 0.87
C LYS A 57 8.55 6.34 1.91
N LYS A 58 8.27 6.16 3.19
CA LYS A 58 9.19 6.53 4.28
C LYS A 58 10.46 5.68 4.24
N THR A 59 10.33 4.35 4.14
CA THR A 59 11.46 3.42 4.11
C THR A 59 12.32 3.63 2.86
N ILE A 60 11.70 3.70 1.68
CA ILE A 60 12.40 3.93 0.41
C ILE A 60 13.12 5.27 0.41
N ASN A 61 12.48 6.34 0.90
CA ASN A 61 13.14 7.66 0.97
C ASN A 61 14.39 7.66 1.88
N HIS A 62 14.42 6.78 2.88
CA HIS A 62 15.53 6.65 3.81
C HIS A 62 16.64 5.73 3.27
N GLU A 63 16.28 4.59 2.68
CA GLU A 63 17.24 3.55 2.28
C GLU A 63 17.76 3.72 0.85
N TRP A 64 16.92 4.22 -0.07
CA TRP A 64 17.25 4.24 -1.49
C TRP A 64 17.94 5.55 -1.89
N ARG A 65 18.69 5.48 -2.99
CA ARG A 65 19.51 6.60 -3.47
C ARG A 65 18.66 7.59 -4.25
N ASN A 66 19.14 8.83 -4.32
CA ASN A 66 18.52 9.91 -5.10
C ASN A 66 18.94 9.91 -6.58
N GLU A 67 19.91 9.06 -6.95
CA GLU A 67 20.48 9.00 -8.28
C GLU A 67 20.88 7.55 -8.62
N ALA A 68 20.79 7.21 -9.91
CA ALA A 68 21.33 5.98 -10.48
C ALA A 68 22.45 6.34 -11.47
N LYS A 69 23.48 5.49 -11.56
CA LYS A 69 24.59 5.67 -12.50
C LYS A 69 24.59 4.56 -13.53
N CYS A 70 24.35 4.93 -14.79
CA CYS A 70 24.49 4.07 -15.96
C CYS A 70 25.81 4.40 -16.65
N GLY A 71 26.93 3.88 -16.14
CA GLY A 71 28.26 4.27 -16.63
C GLY A 71 28.60 5.72 -16.25
N GLU A 72 28.83 6.57 -17.25
CA GLU A 72 29.04 8.01 -17.04
C GLU A 72 27.72 8.81 -16.97
N LEU A 73 26.59 8.21 -17.35
CA LEU A 73 25.28 8.85 -17.30
C LEU A 73 24.67 8.79 -15.89
N GLU A 74 24.42 9.96 -15.30
CA GLU A 74 23.69 10.09 -14.03
C GLU A 74 22.20 10.34 -14.30
N VAL A 75 21.35 9.44 -13.81
CA VAL A 75 19.89 9.57 -13.87
C VAL A 75 19.39 10.02 -12.51
N LYS A 76 18.73 11.17 -12.49
CA LYS A 76 18.24 11.80 -11.26
C LYS A 76 16.93 12.54 -11.51
N ASN A 77 15.96 12.28 -10.66
CA ASN A 77 14.69 12.98 -10.63
C ASN A 77 14.26 13.22 -9.17
N LYS A 78 13.58 14.35 -8.91
CA LYS A 78 13.23 14.79 -7.56
C LYS A 78 12.22 13.87 -6.86
N ASN A 79 11.33 13.25 -7.64
CA ASN A 79 10.25 12.40 -7.14
C ASN A 79 10.59 10.90 -7.22
N GLU A 80 11.85 10.57 -7.51
CA GLU A 80 12.28 9.20 -7.75
C GLU A 80 13.38 8.77 -6.79
N LYS A 81 13.40 7.48 -6.52
CA LYS A 81 14.40 6.81 -5.70
C LYS A 81 14.87 5.57 -6.41
N TYR A 82 16.16 5.28 -6.31
CA TYR A 82 16.81 4.24 -7.10
C TYR A 82 17.44 3.19 -6.17
N PHE A 83 17.15 1.92 -6.47
CA PHE A 83 17.70 0.76 -5.81
C PHE A 83 18.58 -0.03 -6.78
N GLY A 84 19.76 -0.40 -6.30
CA GLY A 84 20.81 -1.03 -7.08
C GLY A 84 22.16 -0.33 -6.84
N PHE A 85 23.25 -1.08 -6.88
CA PHE A 85 24.60 -0.55 -6.77
C PHE A 85 25.51 -1.21 -7.79
N ASN A 86 26.17 -0.39 -8.61
CA ASN A 86 27.11 -0.85 -9.64
C ASN A 86 26.52 -1.99 -10.52
N THR A 87 25.27 -1.80 -10.94
CA THR A 87 24.48 -2.78 -11.67
C THR A 87 24.02 -2.14 -12.99
N ASP A 88 23.83 -2.95 -14.02
CA ASP A 88 23.26 -2.49 -15.28
C ASP A 88 21.72 -2.42 -15.21
N LYS A 89 21.11 -2.78 -14.07
CA LYS A 89 19.66 -2.79 -13.85
C LYS A 89 19.30 -2.21 -12.49
N TYR A 90 18.46 -1.18 -12.47
CA TYR A 90 18.00 -0.47 -11.28
C TYR A 90 16.48 -0.58 -11.13
N THR A 91 16.01 -0.76 -9.91
CA THR A 91 14.60 -0.61 -9.58
C THR A 91 14.36 0.83 -9.16
N VAL A 92 13.36 1.48 -9.77
CA VAL A 92 13.01 2.86 -9.49
C VAL A 92 11.66 2.89 -8.82
N PHE A 93 11.60 3.59 -7.69
CA PHE A 93 10.36 3.97 -7.05
C PHE A 93 10.06 5.42 -7.42
N TYR A 94 8.84 5.71 -7.83
CA TYR A 94 8.36 7.08 -7.99
C TYR A 94 7.16 7.30 -7.08
N SER A 95 7.19 8.42 -6.35
CA SER A 95 6.05 8.92 -5.61
C SER A 95 5.65 10.25 -6.23
N ASP A 96 4.46 10.32 -6.81
CA ASP A 96 3.90 11.52 -7.46
C ASP A 96 4.30 11.69 -8.94
N LYS A 97 3.79 10.77 -9.76
CA LYS A 97 3.71 10.92 -11.22
C LYS A 97 2.23 10.81 -11.61
N ASN A 98 1.58 11.93 -11.87
CA ASN A 98 0.13 12.03 -12.17
C ASN A 98 -0.75 11.41 -11.06
N ASP A 99 -0.54 11.78 -9.79
CA ASP A 99 -1.26 11.24 -8.64
C ASP A 99 -1.11 9.73 -8.42
N LYS A 100 -0.11 9.12 -9.05
CA LYS A 100 0.22 7.72 -8.89
C LYS A 100 1.59 7.54 -8.27
N TRP A 101 1.75 6.38 -7.66
CA TRP A 101 3.01 5.87 -7.19
C TRP A 101 3.20 4.45 -7.74
N GLY A 102 4.44 4.02 -7.81
CA GLY A 102 4.72 2.69 -8.32
C GLY A 102 6.20 2.48 -8.51
N PHE A 103 6.47 1.45 -9.29
CA PHE A 103 7.83 1.09 -9.64
C PHE A 103 7.97 1.06 -11.16
N TYR A 104 9.19 1.23 -11.61
CA TYR A 104 9.58 0.82 -12.94
C TYR A 104 11.04 0.40 -12.89
N GLU A 105 11.50 -0.24 -13.94
CA GLU A 105 12.87 -0.69 -14.04
C GLU A 105 13.64 0.14 -15.05
N ILE A 106 14.87 0.48 -14.70
CA ILE A 106 15.84 1.07 -15.62
C ILE A 106 16.88 0.00 -15.93
N THR A 107 17.05 -0.32 -17.20
CA THR A 107 18.19 -1.12 -17.68
C THR A 107 19.16 -0.21 -18.45
N CYS A 108 20.37 -0.09 -17.95
CA CYS A 108 21.47 0.64 -18.56
C CYS A 108 22.02 -0.13 -19.77
N LYS A 109 22.29 0.58 -20.85
CA LYS A 109 22.94 0.07 -22.06
C LYS A 109 24.20 0.88 -22.31
N LYS A 110 25.37 0.25 -22.15
CA LYS A 110 26.67 0.86 -22.41
C LYS A 110 26.87 1.01 -23.92
N GLY A 111 27.05 2.23 -24.38
CA GLY A 111 27.27 2.54 -25.80
C GLY A 111 28.76 2.40 -26.16
N SER A 112 29.06 1.99 -27.40
CA SER A 112 30.44 1.85 -27.90
C SER A 112 31.27 3.16 -27.85
N ASP A 113 30.61 4.33 -27.78
CA ASP A 113 31.25 5.65 -27.82
C ASP A 113 30.94 6.51 -26.57
N ARG A 114 30.83 5.93 -25.37
CA ARG A 114 30.37 6.63 -24.13
C ARG A 114 28.98 7.27 -24.24
N ARG A 115 28.21 6.92 -25.28
CA ARG A 115 26.79 7.24 -25.41
C ARG A 115 25.99 6.23 -24.61
N ASP A 116 26.13 6.31 -23.28
CA ASP A 116 25.38 5.48 -22.36
C ASP A 116 23.90 5.86 -22.46
N THR A 117 23.04 4.86 -22.56
CA THR A 117 21.59 5.04 -22.63
C THR A 117 20.92 4.15 -21.62
N TYR A 118 19.63 4.37 -21.39
CA TYR A 118 18.83 3.49 -20.56
C TYR A 118 17.48 3.21 -21.21
N SER A 119 16.95 2.03 -20.96
CA SER A 119 15.57 1.68 -21.30
C SER A 119 14.74 1.56 -20.03
N VAL A 120 13.48 1.97 -20.13
CA VAL A 120 12.51 1.92 -19.04
C VAL A 120 11.51 0.81 -19.30
N GLU A 121 11.31 -0.06 -18.33
CA GLU A 121 10.26 -1.07 -18.34
C GLU A 121 9.23 -0.75 -17.24
N PRO A 122 7.96 -0.48 -17.58
CA PRO A 122 6.94 -0.12 -16.61
C PRO A 122 6.53 -1.33 -15.77
N LEU A 123 6.35 -1.13 -14.46
CA LEU A 123 5.70 -2.08 -13.56
C LEU A 123 4.30 -1.55 -13.17
N PRO A 124 3.45 -2.37 -12.53
CA PRO A 124 2.10 -1.94 -12.13
C PRO A 124 2.13 -0.66 -11.28
N GLU A 125 1.24 0.27 -11.62
CA GLU A 125 1.08 1.55 -10.93
C GLU A 125 -0.12 1.50 -9.98
N TYR A 126 -0.05 2.29 -8.91
CA TYR A 126 -1.11 2.41 -7.92
C TYR A 126 -1.48 3.88 -7.71
N ASN A 127 -2.75 4.13 -7.41
CA ASN A 127 -3.19 5.49 -7.08
C ASN A 127 -2.67 5.88 -5.70
N ILE A 128 -2.26 7.14 -5.55
CA ILE A 128 -1.96 7.70 -4.22
C ILE A 128 -3.30 7.84 -3.46
N PRO A 129 -3.35 7.44 -2.18
CA PRO A 129 -4.52 7.63 -1.36
C PRO A 129 -4.98 9.09 -1.34
N SER A 130 -6.27 9.34 -1.53
CA SER A 130 -6.82 10.70 -1.71
C SER A 130 -6.60 11.64 -0.52
N TRP A 131 -6.44 11.11 0.69
CA TRP A 131 -6.17 11.90 1.90
C TRP A 131 -4.68 12.21 2.13
N LEU A 132 -3.78 11.58 1.36
CA LEU A 132 -2.33 11.81 1.36
C LEU A 132 -1.85 12.70 0.21
N ARG A 133 -2.77 13.06 -0.69
CA ARG A 133 -2.59 14.11 -1.69
C ARG A 133 -2.71 15.47 -1.00
#